data_AF-A0AAW7VWA2-F1
#
_entry.id   AF-A0AAW7VWA2-F1
#
_cell.length_a   1.000
_cell.length_b   1.000
_cell.length_c   1.000
_cell.angle_alpha   90.00
_cell.angle_beta   90.00
_cell.angle_gamma   90.00
#
_symmetry.space_group_name_H-M   'P 1'
#
loop_
_entity.id
_entity.type
_entity.pdbx_description
1 polymer ?
#
loop_
_entity_poly.entity_id
_entity_poly.type
_entity_poly.pdbx_seq_one_letter_code
_entity_poly.pdbx_strand_id
1 'polypeptide(L)'
;MSNSSLEGEPWNIQVTSPALKTFHRLPEKAASAIVEFITGALAGNPHRLSKPLTNELLGMRTARRGDYRVLFTLDIEDHVLYVHRIQHRADVYKPR
;
A
#
# COMPACT_ATOMS: atom_id res chain seq x y z
N MET A 1 -5.25 -23.46 20.42
CA MET A 1 -5.19 -23.55 18.95
C MET A 1 -6.48 -22.95 18.40
N SER A 2 -6.48 -21.66 18.11
CA SER A 2 -7.67 -20.95 17.62
C SER A 2 -7.25 -19.81 16.69
N ASN A 3 -6.66 -20.13 15.53
CA ASN A 3 -6.45 -19.15 14.45
C ASN A 3 -7.31 -19.56 13.26
N SER A 4 -8.59 -19.23 13.30
CA SER A 4 -9.51 -19.45 12.17
C SER A 4 -10.58 -18.35 12.11
N SER A 5 -10.16 -17.09 12.29
CA SER A 5 -11.03 -15.91 12.19
C SER A 5 -10.47 -14.76 11.36
N LEU A 6 -9.23 -14.85 10.85
CA LEU A 6 -8.63 -13.82 10.00
C LEU A 6 -8.96 -13.97 8.51
N GLU A 7 -9.60 -15.06 8.10
CA GLU A 7 -9.99 -15.27 6.70
C GLU A 7 -11.18 -14.36 6.36
N GLY A 8 -10.88 -13.17 5.85
CA GLY A 8 -11.85 -12.19 5.37
C GLY A 8 -11.85 -10.86 6.11
N GLU A 9 -11.08 -10.72 7.20
CA GLU A 9 -10.94 -9.44 7.90
C GLU A 9 -9.98 -8.50 7.15
N PRO A 10 -10.34 -7.21 6.98
CA PRO A 10 -9.44 -6.23 6.41
C PRO A 10 -8.13 -6.14 7.19
N TRP A 11 -7.04 -5.93 6.46
CA TRP A 11 -5.71 -5.78 7.03
C TRP A 11 -5.60 -4.49 7.84
N ASN A 12 -4.91 -4.56 8.98
CA ASN A 12 -4.56 -3.36 9.73
C ASN A 12 -3.55 -2.54 8.94
N ILE A 13 -3.77 -1.24 8.82
CA ILE A 13 -2.89 -0.37 8.03
C ILE A 13 -1.93 0.38 8.95
N GLN A 14 -0.63 0.26 8.67
CA GLN A 14 0.38 1.13 9.25
C GLN A 14 1.12 1.89 8.16
N VAL A 15 1.33 3.19 8.38
CA VAL A 15 1.99 4.06 7.40
C VAL A 15 3.33 4.50 7.95
N THR A 16 4.39 4.18 7.22
CA THR A 16 5.74 4.59 7.60
C THR A 16 5.93 6.10 7.44
N SER A 17 6.87 6.68 8.19
CA SER A 17 7.18 8.12 8.10
C SER A 17 7.50 8.61 6.68
N PRO A 18 8.26 7.87 5.83
CA PRO A 18 8.47 8.26 4.43
C PRO A 18 7.17 8.30 3.61
N ALA A 19 6.28 7.33 3.77
CA ALA A 19 4.98 7.33 3.09
C ALA A 19 4.13 8.54 3.51
N LEU A 20 4.09 8.83 4.82
CA LEU A 20 3.32 9.94 5.36
C LEU A 20 3.82 11.30 4.84
N LYS A 21 5.14 11.49 4.74
CA LYS A 21 5.74 12.70 4.15
C LYS A 21 5.31 12.91 2.69
N THR A 22 5.29 11.85 1.89
CA THR A 22 4.84 11.97 0.50
C THR A 22 3.33 12.19 0.42
N PHE A 23 2.56 11.52 1.27
CA PHE A 23 1.11 11.68 1.35
C PHE A 23 0.70 13.13 1.59
N HIS A 24 1.35 13.83 2.53
CA HIS A 24 1.07 15.24 2.82
C HIS A 24 1.38 16.21 1.68
N ARG A 25 2.13 15.78 0.65
CA ARG A 25 2.45 16.59 -0.53
C ARG A 25 1.50 16.32 -1.70
N LEU A 26 0.59 15.38 -1.56
CA LEU A 26 -0.38 15.06 -2.60
C LEU A 26 -1.43 16.17 -2.71
N PRO A 27 -1.92 16.47 -3.93
CA PRO A 27 -3.15 17.24 -4.08
C PRO A 27 -4.29 16.59 -3.29
N GLU A 28 -5.14 17.39 -2.65
CA GLU A 28 -6.19 16.91 -1.73
C GLU A 28 -7.05 15.79 -2.32
N LYS A 29 -7.48 15.93 -3.58
CA LYS A 29 -8.27 14.88 -4.28
C LYS A 29 -7.50 13.56 -4.40
N ALA A 30 -6.20 13.62 -4.66
CA ALA A 30 -5.36 12.43 -4.74
C ALA A 30 -5.13 11.82 -3.35
N ALA A 31 -4.90 12.64 -2.33
CA ALA A 31 -4.76 12.19 -0.95
C ALA A 31 -6.02 11.42 -0.49
N SER A 32 -7.20 12.02 -0.68
CA SER A 32 -8.49 11.39 -0.33
C SER A 32 -8.70 10.05 -1.05
N ALA A 33 -8.49 10.03 -2.37
CA ALA A 33 -8.62 8.79 -3.16
C ALA A 33 -7.62 7.69 -2.77
N ILE A 34 -6.46 8.07 -2.22
CA ILE A 34 -5.45 7.13 -1.73
C ILE A 34 -5.81 6.58 -0.35
N VAL A 35 -6.33 7.42 0.56
CA VAL A 35 -6.82 6.95 1.86
C VAL A 35 -7.95 5.95 1.66
N GLU A 36 -8.99 6.34 0.90
CA GLU A 36 -10.12 5.47 0.59
C GLU A 36 -9.68 4.13 0.00
N PHE A 37 -8.71 4.17 -0.92
CA PHE A 37 -8.17 2.97 -1.53
C PHE A 37 -7.42 2.08 -0.52
N ILE A 38 -6.54 2.65 0.29
CA ILE A 38 -5.70 1.91 1.23
C ILE A 38 -6.54 1.30 2.35
N THR A 39 -7.43 2.07 2.98
CA THR A 39 -8.23 1.61 4.13
C THR A 39 -9.44 0.78 3.73
N GLY A 40 -9.87 0.85 2.47
CA GLY A 40 -10.99 0.08 1.94
C GLY A 40 -10.53 -1.08 1.08
N ALA A 41 -10.52 -0.87 -0.24
CA ALA A 41 -10.33 -1.94 -1.22
C ALA A 41 -9.02 -2.71 -1.02
N LEU A 42 -7.90 -1.99 -0.80
CA LEU A 42 -6.59 -2.62 -0.64
C LEU A 42 -6.49 -3.39 0.67
N ALA A 43 -6.95 -2.82 1.80
CA ALA A 43 -6.98 -3.52 3.08
C ALA A 43 -7.80 -4.81 3.01
N GLY A 44 -8.93 -4.82 2.30
CA GLY A 44 -9.76 -6.02 2.21
C GLY A 44 -9.19 -7.12 1.30
N ASN A 45 -8.38 -6.77 0.29
CA ASN A 45 -7.93 -7.73 -0.72
C ASN A 45 -6.50 -7.46 -1.22
N PRO A 46 -5.48 -7.34 -0.35
CA PRO A 46 -4.19 -6.83 -0.76
C PRO A 46 -3.47 -7.76 -1.72
N HIS A 47 -3.61 -9.08 -1.57
CA HIS A 47 -3.01 -10.05 -2.49
C HIS A 47 -3.59 -9.93 -3.91
N ARG A 48 -4.90 -9.71 -4.04
CA ARG A 48 -5.61 -9.64 -5.32
C ARG A 48 -5.40 -8.30 -6.05
N LEU A 49 -5.31 -7.21 -5.31
CA LEU A 49 -5.20 -5.85 -5.87
C LEU A 49 -3.75 -5.37 -6.04
N SER A 50 -2.78 -6.23 -5.75
CA SER A 50 -1.36 -5.91 -5.89
C SER A 50 -0.59 -7.01 -6.59
N LYS A 51 0.62 -6.67 -7.03
CA LYS A 51 1.58 -7.63 -7.56
C LYS A 51 2.83 -7.64 -6.69
N PRO A 52 3.43 -8.82 -6.46
CA PRO A 52 4.73 -8.89 -5.80
C PRO A 52 5.79 -8.21 -6.68
N LEU A 53 6.78 -7.60 -6.04
CA LEU A 53 7.98 -7.11 -6.69
C LEU A 53 9.08 -8.18 -6.66
N THR A 54 10.07 -7.99 -7.52
CA THR A 54 11.17 -8.93 -7.73
C THR A 54 12.52 -8.26 -7.44
N ASN A 55 13.61 -9.03 -7.52
CA ASN A 55 14.98 -8.58 -7.34
C ASN A 55 15.21 -7.99 -5.94
N GLU A 56 15.88 -6.84 -5.83
CA GLU A 56 16.17 -6.15 -4.57
C GLU A 56 14.93 -5.74 -3.76
N LEU A 57 13.74 -5.82 -4.36
CA LEU A 57 12.46 -5.50 -3.73
C LEU A 57 11.62 -6.74 -3.40
N LEU A 58 12.24 -7.93 -3.35
CA LEU A 58 11.57 -9.16 -2.94
C LEU A 58 10.89 -8.97 -1.57
N GLY A 59 9.66 -9.48 -1.44
CA GLY A 59 8.83 -9.29 -0.24
C GLY A 59 7.98 -8.02 -0.25
N MET A 60 8.27 -7.06 -1.14
CA MET A 60 7.40 -5.91 -1.36
C MET A 60 6.31 -6.20 -2.39
N ARG A 61 5.22 -5.43 -2.29
CA ARG A 61 4.08 -5.46 -3.19
C ARG A 61 3.72 -4.07 -3.66
N THR A 62 3.22 -3.97 -4.88
CA THR A 62 2.73 -2.70 -5.43
C THR A 62 1.27 -2.80 -5.87
N ALA A 63 0.46 -1.83 -5.45
CA ALA A 63 -0.92 -1.66 -5.89
C ALA A 63 -1.09 -0.30 -6.59
N ARG A 64 -2.03 -0.23 -7.55
CA ARG A 64 -2.27 0.98 -8.36
C ARG A 64 -3.63 1.58 -8.04
N ARG A 65 -3.67 2.90 -7.86
CA ARG A 65 -4.90 3.71 -7.80
C ARG A 65 -4.75 4.88 -8.74
N GLY A 66 -5.37 4.78 -9.92
CA GLY A 66 -5.18 5.73 -11.00
C GLY A 66 -3.71 5.89 -11.37
N ASP A 67 -3.21 7.12 -11.22
CA ASP A 67 -1.83 7.49 -11.55
C ASP A 67 -0.84 7.27 -10.41
N TYR A 68 -1.30 6.75 -9.26
CA TYR A 68 -0.47 6.51 -8.09
C TYR A 68 -0.20 5.02 -7.87
N ARG A 69 0.99 4.73 -7.33
CA ARG A 69 1.41 3.42 -6.85
C ARG A 69 1.60 3.46 -5.34
N VAL A 70 1.04 2.48 -4.65
CA VAL A 70 1.27 2.22 -3.22
C VAL A 70 2.22 1.04 -3.12
N LEU A 71 3.37 1.25 -2.49
CA LEU A 71 4.38 0.24 -2.20
C LEU A 71 4.25 -0.18 -0.74
N PHE A 72 4.10 -1.48 -0.49
CA PHE A 72 3.83 -2.00 0.84
C PHE A 72 4.41 -3.40 1.06
N THR A 73 4.44 -3.83 2.33
CA THR A 73 4.68 -5.22 2.74
C THR A 73 3.46 -5.73 3.52
N LEU A 74 3.33 -7.05 3.60
CA LEU A 74 2.31 -7.71 4.41
C LEU A 74 3.01 -8.51 5.50
N ASP A 75 2.67 -8.22 6.75
CA ASP A 75 3.04 -9.03 7.90
C ASP A 75 1.92 -10.01 8.19
N ILE A 76 2.14 -11.27 7.82
CA ILE A 76 1.12 -12.31 7.93
C ILE A 76 0.84 -12.67 9.40
N GLU A 77 1.84 -12.53 10.28
CA GLU A 77 1.71 -12.89 11.68
C GLU A 77 0.84 -11.87 12.42
N ASP A 78 1.10 -10.59 12.19
CA ASP A 78 0.36 -9.50 12.83
C ASP A 78 -0.86 -9.01 12.04
N HIS A 79 -1.09 -9.55 10.83
CA HIS A 79 -2.13 -9.13 9.89
C HIS A 79 -2.05 -7.63 9.54
N VAL A 80 -0.82 -7.12 9.34
CA VAL A 80 -0.54 -5.70 9.08
C VAL A 80 -0.06 -5.46 7.66
N LEU A 81 -0.66 -4.48 6.99
CA LEU A 81 -0.21 -3.90 5.73
C LEU A 81 0.59 -2.63 6.03
N TYR A 82 1.91 -2.70 5.83
CA TYR A 82 2.82 -1.57 6.03
C TYR A 82 3.01 -0.79 4.73
N VAL A 83 2.48 0.43 4.68
CA VAL A 83 2.66 1.34 3.54
C VAL A 83 4.00 2.05 3.64
N HIS A 84 4.89 1.76 2.69
CA HIS A 84 6.26 2.28 2.63
C HIS A 84 6.37 3.53 1.77
N ARG A 85 5.69 3.57 0.62
CA ARG A 85 5.74 4.71 -0.31
C ARG A 85 4.44 4.86 -1.09
N ILE A 86 4.09 6.10 -1.39
CA ILE A 86 3.11 6.46 -2.41
C ILE A 86 3.86 7.23 -3.50
N GLN A 87 3.73 6.81 -4.75
CA GLN A 87 4.47 7.40 -5.88
C GLN A 87 3.52 7.76 -7.01
N HIS A 88 3.70 8.94 -7.60
CA HIS A 88 3.02 9.25 -8.86
C HIS A 88 3.73 8.55 -10.03
N ARG A 89 2.99 8.04 -11.01
CA ARG A 89 3.54 7.32 -12.17
C ARG A 89 4.54 8.16 -12.97
N ALA A 90 4.38 9.49 -12.97
CA ALA A 90 5.26 10.40 -13.69
C ALA A 90 6.59 10.64 -12.97
N ASP A 91 6.67 10.42 -11.66
CA ASP A 91 7.93 10.56 -10.91
C ASP A 91 8.90 9.40 -11.20
N VAL A 92 8.43 8.33 -11.86
CA VAL A 92 9.29 7.26 -12.40
C VAL A 92 10.09 7.73 -13.62
N TYR A 93 9.64 8.79 -14.31
CA TYR A 93 10.27 9.30 -15.52
C TYR A 93 11.02 10.63 -15.32
N LYS A 94 11.07 11.19 -14.11
CA LYS A 94 11.86 12.41 -13.87
C LYS A 94 13.34 12.07 -13.72
N PRO A 95 14.24 12.70 -14.49
CA PRO A 95 15.66 12.72 -14.17
C PRO A 95 15.84 13.30 -12.77
N ARG A 96 16.66 12.65 -11.94
CA ARG A 96 17.03 13.17 -10.63
C ARG A 96 17.98 14.36 -10.76
#